data_AF-A0A4Q3FSN2-F1
#
_entry.id   AF-A0A4Q3FSN2-F1
#
_cell.length_a   1.000
_cell.length_b   1.000
_cell.length_c   1.000
_cell.angle_alpha   90.00
_cell.angle_beta   90.00
_cell.angle_gamma   90.00
#
_symmetry.space_group_name_H-M   'P 1'
#
loop_
_entity.id
_entity.type
_entity.pdbx_description
1 polymer ?
#
loop_
_entity_poly.entity_id
_entity_poly.type
_entity_poly.pdbx_seq_one_letter_code
_entity_poly.pdbx_strand_id
1 'polypeptide(L)' 'MEIFETNLAGTDGLIDGLVSTNPDPERSQHYTFSSIDGSLVLEIYKDNGQWKRAGGTDPYLSGWIDELGDQIDQRNSPAF' A
#
# COMPACT_ATOMS: atom_id res chain seq x y z
N MET A 1 -7.31 -8.24 11.60
CA MET A 1 -6.56 -7.13 10.99
C MET A 1 -5.14 -7.63 10.84
N GLU A 2 -4.74 -7.90 9.60
CA GLU A 2 -3.37 -8.32 9.30
C GLU A 2 -2.52 -7.08 9.02
N ILE A 3 -1.32 -7.06 9.59
CA ILE A 3 -0.34 -5.99 9.43
C ILE A 3 0.97 -6.61 8.95
N PHE A 4 1.67 -5.93 8.04
CA PHE A 4 2.99 -6.36 7.63
C PHE A 4 3.95 -5.22 7.33
N GLU A 5 5.24 -5.50 7.48
CA GLU A 5 6.32 -4.58 7.18
C GLU A 5 6.67 -4.62 5.70
N THR A 6 6.90 -3.45 5.11
CA THR A 6 7.45 -3.29 3.76
C THR A 6 8.14 -1.93 3.62
N ASN A 7 8.71 -1.67 2.45
CA ASN A 7 9.20 -0.34 2.09
C ASN A 7 8.70 0.09 0.71
N LEU A 8 8.72 1.40 0.49
CA LEU A 8 8.47 2.02 -0.81
C LEU A 8 9.70 2.79 -1.27
N ALA A 9 9.94 2.82 -2.58
CA ALA A 9 11.04 3.59 -3.16
C ALA A 9 10.75 5.10 -3.15
N GLY A 10 11.42 5.86 -2.28
CA GLY A 10 11.40 7.31 -2.26
C GLY A 10 12.45 7.94 -3.18
N THR A 11 12.44 9.28 -3.27
CA THR A 11 13.44 10.04 -4.06
C THR A 11 14.86 9.92 -3.50
N ASP A 12 14.98 9.87 -2.17
CA ASP A 12 16.25 9.94 -1.44
C ASP A 12 16.60 8.63 -0.73
N GLY A 13 15.84 7.55 -0.97
CA GLY A 13 16.04 6.25 -0.33
C GLY A 13 14.73 5.47 -0.17
N LEU A 14 14.81 4.39 0.60
CA LEU A 14 13.62 3.60 0.96
C LEU A 14 12.84 4.28 2.08
N ILE A 15 11.52 4.19 2.00
CA ILE A 15 10.58 4.63 3.04
C ILE A 15 10.04 3.37 3.69
N ASP A 16 10.54 3.03 4.88
CA ASP A 16 10.06 1.88 5.64
C ASP A 16 8.69 2.17 6.24
N GLY A 17 7.80 1.19 6.22
CA GLY A 17 6.44 1.35 6.72
C GLY A 17 5.70 0.06 7.02
N LEU A 18 4.51 0.23 7.58
CA LEU A 18 3.58 -0.82 7.93
C LEU A 18 2.37 -0.74 7.02
N VAL A 19 1.94 -1.88 6.52
CA VAL A 19 0.71 -2.02 5.73
C VAL A 19 -0.35 -2.70 6.57
N SER A 20 -1.50 -2.05 6.71
CA SER A 20 -2.68 -2.61 7.38
C SER A 20 -3.82 -2.85 6.39
N THR A 21 -4.54 -3.96 6.60
CA THR A 21 -5.83 -4.22 5.94
C THR A 21 -6.94 -3.43 6.61
N ASN A 22 -7.64 -2.60 5.86
CA ASN A 22 -8.82 -1.89 6.34
C ASN A 22 -10.06 -2.65 5.88
N PRO A 23 -10.90 -3.16 6.81
CA PRO A 23 -12.17 -3.76 6.44
C PRO A 23 -13.10 -2.64 5.92
N ASP A 24 -13.22 -2.55 4.60
CA ASP A 24 -14.12 -1.63 3.93
C ASP A 24 -15.28 -2.45 3.32
N PRO A 25 -16.53 -2.25 3.80
CA PRO A 25 -17.68 -3.02 3.32
C PRO A 25 -18.00 -2.75 1.83
N GLU A 26 -17.53 -1.64 1.28
CA GLU A 26 -17.71 -1.29 -0.14
C GLU A 26 -16.48 -1.70 -0.99
N ARG A 27 -15.33 -1.96 -0.37
CA ARG A 27 -14.06 -2.28 -1.05
C ARG A 27 -13.36 -3.48 -0.42
N SER A 28 -13.45 -4.64 -1.07
CA SER A 28 -12.93 -5.91 -0.54
C SER A 28 -11.41 -5.95 -0.31
N GLN A 29 -10.65 -5.05 -0.93
CA GLN A 29 -9.19 -5.01 -0.85
C GLN A 29 -8.72 -3.57 -0.68
N HIS A 30 -8.85 -3.04 0.53
CA HIS A 30 -8.39 -1.70 0.92
C HIS A 30 -7.23 -1.84 1.91
N TYR A 31 -6.10 -1.20 1.58
CA TYR A 31 -4.86 -1.23 2.34
C TYR A 31 -4.37 0.19 2.63
N THR A 32 -3.79 0.37 3.81
CA THR A 32 -3.10 1.61 4.20
C THR A 32 -1.64 1.29 4.50
N PHE A 33 -0.73 1.93 3.79
CA PHE A 33 0.69 2.02 4.15
C PHE A 33 0.91 3.26 5.02
N SER A 34 1.62 3.09 6.13
CA SER A 34 2.06 4.16 7.01
C SER A 34 3.55 4.04 7.25
N SER A 35 4.31 5.05 6.84
CA SER A 35 5.75 5.12 7.09
C SER A 35 6.06 5.16 8.59
N ILE A 36 7.15 4.52 8.98
CA ILE A 36 7.62 4.49 10.38
C ILE A 36 7.99 5.90 10.88
N ASP A 37 8.56 6.74 10.01
CA ASP A 37 8.96 8.11 10.32
C ASP A 37 7.81 9.14 10.24
N GLY A 38 6.60 8.69 9.87
CA GLY A 38 5.42 9.53 9.72
C GLY A 38 5.41 10.46 8.50
N SER A 39 6.36 10.31 7.56
CA SER A 39 6.46 11.13 6.36
C SER A 39 5.39 10.82 5.30
N LEU A 40 4.89 9.58 5.26
CA LEU A 40 4.01 9.08 4.21
C LEU A 40 2.87 8.20 4.77
N VAL A 41 1.65 8.56 4.40
CA VAL A 41 0.50 7.66 4.45
C VAL A 41 0.02 7.45 3.02
N LEU A 42 -0.22 6.21 2.61
CA LEU A 42 -0.77 5.88 1.29
C LEU A 42 -1.91 4.89 1.45
N GLU A 43 -3.11 5.29 1.01
CA GLU A 43 -4.27 4.41 0.99
C GLU A 43 -4.53 3.95 -0.44
N ILE A 44 -4.61 2.65 -0.65
CA ILE A 44 -4.92 2.05 -1.96
C ILE A 44 -6.03 1.02 -1.86
N TYR A 45 -6.74 0.84 -2.96
CA TYR A 45 -7.75 -0.19 -3.11
C TYR A 45 -7.65 -0.86 -4.48
N LYS A 46 -8.10 -2.11 -4.57
CA LYS A 46 -8.18 -2.83 -5.85
C LYS A 46 -9.56 -2.66 -6.49
N ASP A 47 -9.58 -2.22 -7.74
CA ASP A 47 -10.77 -2.10 -8.57
C ASP A 47 -10.53 -2.76 -9.93
N ASN A 48 -11.36 -3.73 -10.31
CA ASN A 48 -11.23 -4.49 -11.56
C ASN A 48 -9.82 -5.06 -11.80
N GLY A 49 -9.16 -5.52 -10.73
CA GLY A 49 -7.82 -6.10 -10.79
C GLY A 49 -6.67 -5.07 -10.84
N GLN A 50 -6.97 -3.78 -10.85
CA GLN A 50 -5.96 -2.71 -10.83
C GLN A 50 -5.94 -2.00 -9.48
N TRP A 51 -4.74 -1.72 -8.97
CA TRP A 51 -4.56 -0.92 -7.76
C TRP A 51 -4.77 0.57 -8.05
N LYS A 52 -5.50 1.25 -7.18
CA LYS A 52 -5.83 2.67 -7.30
C LYS A 52 -5.63 3.37 -5.96
N ARG A 53 -5.23 4.64 -5.99
CA ARG A 53 -5.15 5.48 -4.78
C ARG A 53 -6.55 5.80 -4.26
N ALA A 54 -6.78 5.54 -2.97
CA ALA A 54 -7.93 6.00 -2.22
C ALA A 54 -7.67 7.35 -1.54
N GLY A 55 -6.44 7.59 -1.08
CA GLY A 55 -6.09 8.77 -0.29
C GLY A 55 -4.65 8.74 0.23
N GLY A 56 -4.37 9.53 1.26
CA GLY A 56 -3.05 9.62 1.92
C GLY A 56 -2.37 10.98 1.77
N THR A 57 -1.10 11.04 2.14
CA THR A 57 -0.25 12.24 2.11
C THR A 57 -0.01 12.74 0.68
N ASP A 58 0.01 14.07 0.50
CA ASP A 58 0.47 14.73 -0.72
C ASP A 58 1.70 15.60 -0.40
N PRO A 59 2.66 15.76 -1.35
CA PRO A 59 2.71 15.13 -2.66
C PRO A 59 3.03 13.62 -2.57
N TYR A 60 2.65 12.86 -3.59
CA TYR A 60 2.93 11.42 -3.67
C TYR A 60 3.53 11.04 -5.03
N LEU A 61 4.26 9.91 -5.05
CA LEU A 61 4.75 9.32 -6.29
C LEU A 61 3.73 8.31 -6.83
N SER A 62 3.29 8.50 -8.08
CA SER A 62 2.31 7.60 -8.73
C SER A 62 2.76 6.13 -8.73
N GLY A 63 4.07 5.88 -8.88
CA GLY A 63 4.63 4.53 -8.85
C GLY A 63 4.47 3.79 -7.52
N TRP A 64 4.21 4.48 -6.41
CA TRP A 64 3.96 3.81 -5.13
C TRP A 64 2.69 2.97 -5.12
N ILE A 65 1.69 3.32 -5.95
CA ILE A 65 0.46 2.53 -6.05
C ILE A 65 0.78 1.16 -6.66
N ASP A 66 1.55 1.15 -7.75
CA ASP A 66 1.94 -0.07 -8.46
C ASP A 66 2.88 -0.91 -7.59
N GLU A 67 3.89 -0.28 -6.99
CA GLU A 67 4.86 -0.94 -6.11
C GLU A 67 4.19 -1.61 -4.90
N LEU A 68 3.36 -0.86 -4.16
CA LEU A 68 2.64 -1.40 -3.00
C LEU A 68 1.65 -2.50 -3.41
N GLY A 69 0.95 -2.28 -4.53
CA GLY A 69 0.01 -3.24 -5.10
C GLY A 69 0.65 -4.58 -5.45
N ASP A 70 1.81 -4.54 -6.10
CA ASP A 70 2.58 -5.73 -6.45
C ASP A 70 3.08 -6.48 -5.21
N GLN A 71 3.55 -5.76 -4.19
CA GLN A 71 3.97 -6.36 -2.92
C GLN A 71 2.80 -7.07 -2.22
N ILE A 72 1.61 -6.47 -2.21
CA ILE A 72 0.39 -7.08 -1.65
C ILE A 72 -0.02 -8.32 -2.45
N ASP A 73 -0.01 -8.25 -3.78
CA ASP A 73 -0.38 -9.37 -4.63
C ASP A 73 0.61 -10.54 -4.54
N GLN A 74 1.91 -10.26 -4.43
CA GLN A 74 2.93 -11.28 -4.19
C GLN A 74 2.75 -11.94 -2.83
N ARG A 75 2.44 -11.15 -1.79
CA ARG A 75 2.19 -11.66 -0.45
C ARG A 75 0.93 -12.54 -0.38
N ASN A 76 -0.13 -12.14 -1.07
CA ASN A 76 -1.42 -12.83 -1.08
C ASN A 76 -1.48 -14.00 -2.07
N SER A 77 -0.53 -14.09 -3.00
CA SER A 77 -0.45 -15.21 -3.93
C SER A 77 0.00 -16.47 -3.17
N PRO A 78 -0.76 -17.58 -3.22
CA PRO A 78 -0.30 -18.83 -2.67
C PRO A 78 0.98 -19.24 -3.40
N ALA A 79 2.07 -19.41 -2.64
CA ALA A 79 3.26 -20.05 -3.17
C ALA A 79 2.85 -21.42 -3.74
N PHE A 80 3.09 -21.64 -5.02
CA PHE A 80 2.86 -22.93 -5.68
C PHE A 80 3.74 -24.03 -5.11
#